data_AF-A0A7C2Q6X2-F1
#
_entry.id   AF-A0A7C2Q6X2-F1
#
_cell.length_a   1.000
_cell.length_b   1.000
_cell.length_c   1.000
_cell.angle_alpha   90.00
_cell.angle_beta   90.00
_cell.angle_gamma   90.00
#
_symmetry.space_group_name_H-M   'P 1'
#
loop_
_entity.id
_entity.type
_entity.pdbx_description
1 polymer ?
#
loop_
_entity_poly.entity_id
_entity_poly.type
_entity_poly.pdbx_seq_one_letter_code
_entity_poly.pdbx_strand_id
1 'polypeptide(L)'
;MRVAEDFEEIEAEIARIKSDKRVKDSELFEVVEEVFDFPTLMALYKLLNAGVIKVVHGAVASGKEAKIYWAEAPDGSDVALKIYLVQTAEFRRGRRVYIEGDPRFKEVRGDMRRLVELWCSKEFRNLVRAYEAGVRVPRPIARRGNVLVMEFVGDPEQRGRPAPLLKEVDLDDPGKAFETVKGYIELLYTRAKLVHADLSEYNIMVRGGELVLIDLGSAVDVSHPMADEFLLRDVRNVFTYFSKLGVDVGDPQEFVQTLKSKRPREAS
;
A
#
# COMPACT_ATOMS: atom_id res chain seq x y z
N MET A 1 -38.87 -12.93 -1.61
CA MET A 1 -38.73 -13.31 -3.03
C MET A 1 -37.48 -12.71 -3.66
N ARG A 2 -37.36 -11.38 -3.83
CA ARG A 2 -36.17 -10.76 -4.48
C ARG A 2 -34.78 -11.13 -3.91
N VAL A 3 -34.63 -11.25 -2.58
CA VAL A 3 -33.33 -11.55 -1.95
C VAL A 3 -32.86 -13.00 -2.18
N ALA A 4 -33.80 -13.93 -2.42
CA ALA A 4 -33.46 -15.32 -2.71
C ALA A 4 -33.11 -15.53 -4.20
N GLU A 5 -33.78 -14.78 -5.09
CA GLU A 5 -33.46 -14.74 -6.53
C GLU A 5 -32.06 -14.15 -6.78
N ASP A 6 -31.68 -13.07 -6.06
CA ASP A 6 -30.32 -12.51 -6.11
C ASP A 6 -29.26 -13.52 -5.62
N PHE A 7 -29.60 -14.40 -4.67
CA PHE A 7 -28.66 -15.38 -4.10
C PHE A 7 -28.41 -16.55 -5.06
N GLU A 8 -29.46 -17.09 -5.69
CA GLU A 8 -29.32 -18.14 -6.71
C GLU A 8 -28.56 -17.65 -7.94
N GLU A 9 -28.77 -16.40 -8.36
CA GLU A 9 -27.98 -15.79 -9.45
C GLU A 9 -26.49 -15.63 -9.06
N ILE A 10 -26.21 -15.18 -7.83
CA ILE A 10 -24.84 -15.09 -7.31
C ILE A 10 -24.19 -16.48 -7.23
N GLU A 11 -24.90 -17.49 -6.74
CA GLU A 11 -24.40 -18.86 -6.67
C GLU A 11 -24.15 -19.44 -8.07
N ALA A 12 -25.05 -19.20 -9.03
CA ALA A 12 -24.87 -19.61 -10.41
C ALA A 12 -23.65 -18.92 -11.07
N GLU A 13 -23.44 -17.62 -10.77
CA GLU A 13 -22.30 -16.88 -11.29
C GLU A 13 -20.98 -17.33 -10.62
N ILE A 14 -20.99 -17.60 -9.31
CA ILE A 14 -19.86 -18.22 -8.61
C ILE A 14 -19.56 -19.60 -9.21
N ALA A 15 -20.57 -20.43 -9.41
CA ALA A 15 -20.41 -21.76 -10.02
C ALA A 15 -19.84 -21.66 -11.44
N ARG A 16 -20.28 -20.66 -12.22
CA ARG A 16 -19.74 -20.36 -13.54
C ARG A 16 -18.27 -19.95 -13.49
N ILE A 17 -17.90 -19.05 -12.57
CA ILE A 17 -16.50 -18.62 -12.38
C ILE A 17 -15.65 -19.81 -11.93
N LYS A 18 -16.14 -20.63 -11.00
CA LYS A 18 -15.49 -21.89 -10.56
C LYS A 18 -15.33 -22.89 -11.70
N SER A 19 -16.21 -22.87 -12.70
CA SER A 19 -16.13 -23.73 -13.88
C SER A 19 -15.14 -23.22 -14.95
N ASP A 20 -14.75 -21.94 -14.92
CA ASP A 20 -13.77 -21.38 -15.85
C ASP A 20 -12.41 -22.07 -15.61
N LYS A 21 -11.88 -22.68 -16.67
CA LYS A 21 -10.61 -23.41 -16.65
C LYS A 21 -9.46 -22.56 -16.11
N ARG A 22 -9.41 -21.27 -16.46
CA ARG A 22 -8.35 -20.35 -16.00
C ARG A 22 -8.40 -20.15 -14.49
N VAL A 23 -9.59 -20.18 -13.91
CA VAL A 23 -9.75 -20.00 -12.47
C VAL A 23 -9.39 -21.27 -11.72
N LYS A 24 -9.78 -22.45 -12.24
CA LYS A 24 -9.32 -23.74 -11.72
C LYS A 24 -7.80 -23.87 -11.71
N ASP A 25 -7.16 -23.43 -12.79
CA ASP A 25 -5.70 -23.50 -12.94
C ASP A 25 -4.94 -22.45 -12.07
N SER A 26 -5.66 -21.48 -11.47
CA SER A 26 -5.05 -20.36 -10.73
C SER A 26 -5.00 -20.52 -9.21
N GLU A 27 -5.52 -21.64 -8.67
CA GLU A 27 -5.71 -21.90 -7.23
C GLU A 27 -6.49 -20.79 -6.49
N LEU A 28 -7.11 -19.87 -7.23
CA LEU A 28 -7.79 -18.69 -6.70
C LEU A 28 -8.81 -19.06 -5.62
N PHE A 29 -9.57 -20.14 -5.82
CA PHE A 29 -10.59 -20.54 -4.87
C PHE A 29 -10.06 -21.26 -3.64
N GLU A 30 -8.91 -21.93 -3.71
CA GLU A 30 -8.27 -22.56 -2.55
C GLU A 30 -7.75 -21.50 -1.57
N VAL A 31 -7.31 -20.34 -2.09
CA VAL A 31 -6.92 -19.16 -1.29
C VAL A 31 -8.11 -18.36 -0.76
N VAL A 32 -9.27 -18.45 -1.44
CA VAL A 32 -10.44 -17.57 -1.21
C VAL A 32 -11.46 -18.13 -0.21
N GLU A 33 -11.35 -19.41 0.18
CA GLU A 33 -12.44 -20.15 0.84
C GLU A 33 -12.89 -19.66 2.24
N GLU A 34 -12.24 -18.68 2.89
CA GLU A 34 -12.68 -18.20 4.21
C GLU A 34 -12.91 -16.68 4.38
N VAL A 35 -12.63 -15.80 3.40
CA VAL A 35 -12.44 -14.36 3.74
C VAL A 35 -13.09 -13.34 2.80
N PHE A 36 -13.40 -13.67 1.54
CA PHE A 36 -13.75 -12.65 0.56
C PHE A 36 -15.23 -12.60 0.17
N ASP A 37 -15.74 -11.37 0.07
CA ASP A 37 -17.06 -11.11 -0.48
C ASP A 37 -17.07 -11.26 -2.02
N PHE A 38 -18.27 -11.46 -2.58
CA PHE A 38 -18.45 -11.65 -4.02
C PHE A 38 -17.82 -10.51 -4.88
N PRO A 39 -17.94 -9.22 -4.52
CA PRO A 39 -17.29 -8.16 -5.30
C PRO A 39 -15.75 -8.25 -5.31
N THR A 40 -15.13 -8.67 -4.20
CA THR A 40 -13.68 -8.91 -4.14
C THR A 40 -13.27 -10.06 -5.05
N LEU A 41 -14.02 -11.17 -5.01
CA LEU A 41 -13.82 -12.29 -5.94
C LEU A 41 -13.92 -11.83 -7.40
N MET A 42 -14.89 -10.95 -7.69
CA MET A 42 -15.06 -10.41 -9.03
C MET A 42 -13.95 -9.45 -9.46
N ALA A 43 -13.37 -8.70 -8.52
CA ALA A 43 -12.19 -7.90 -8.78
C ALA A 43 -10.99 -8.79 -9.16
N LEU A 44 -10.76 -9.87 -8.41
CA LEU A 44 -9.69 -10.84 -8.70
C LEU A 44 -9.88 -11.54 -10.05
N TYR A 45 -11.10 -12.01 -10.35
CA TYR A 45 -11.43 -12.60 -11.65
C TYR A 45 -11.18 -11.63 -12.82
N LYS A 46 -11.51 -10.34 -12.65
CA LYS A 46 -11.22 -9.31 -13.66
C LYS A 46 -9.72 -9.06 -13.83
N LEU A 47 -8.92 -9.19 -12.77
CA LEU A 47 -7.45 -9.08 -12.85
C LEU A 47 -6.82 -10.29 -13.56
N LEU A 48 -7.31 -11.50 -13.28
CA LEU A 48 -6.94 -12.73 -14.01
C LEU A 48 -7.24 -12.61 -15.50
N ASN A 49 -8.47 -12.21 -15.85
CA ASN A 49 -8.89 -12.04 -17.24
C ASN A 49 -8.12 -10.96 -18.00
N ALA A 50 -7.68 -9.91 -17.30
CA ALA A 50 -6.86 -8.86 -17.87
C ALA A 50 -5.38 -9.27 -18.05
N GLY A 51 -5.00 -10.48 -17.63
CA GLY A 51 -3.61 -10.94 -17.68
C GLY A 51 -2.69 -10.18 -16.72
N VAL A 52 -3.24 -9.60 -15.64
CA VAL A 52 -2.43 -8.91 -14.62
C VAL A 52 -1.84 -9.92 -13.63
N ILE A 53 -2.62 -10.94 -13.28
CA ILE A 53 -2.24 -12.05 -12.42
C ILE A 53 -2.55 -13.37 -13.11
N LYS A 54 -1.85 -14.43 -12.72
CA LYS A 54 -1.99 -15.78 -13.24
C LYS A 54 -2.33 -16.77 -12.13
N VAL A 55 -1.58 -16.74 -11.03
CA VAL A 55 -1.77 -17.64 -9.87
C VAL A 55 -1.77 -16.78 -8.61
N VAL A 56 -2.67 -17.06 -7.67
CA VAL A 56 -2.67 -16.44 -6.35
C VAL A 56 -2.25 -17.51 -5.34
N HIS A 57 -1.24 -17.19 -4.55
CA HIS A 57 -0.72 -18.07 -3.48
C HIS A 57 -1.29 -17.64 -2.12
N GLY A 58 -0.72 -18.19 -1.05
CA GLY A 58 -1.15 -17.89 0.32
C GLY A 58 -0.96 -16.43 0.76
N ALA A 59 -1.63 -16.09 1.87
CA ALA A 59 -1.43 -14.82 2.55
C ALA A 59 -0.02 -14.76 3.15
N VAL A 60 0.71 -13.67 2.86
CA VAL A 60 2.05 -13.41 3.40
C VAL A 60 2.03 -12.43 4.56
N ALA A 61 0.99 -11.61 4.66
CA ALA A 61 0.76 -10.71 5.78
C ALA A 61 -0.73 -10.44 5.98
N SER A 62 -1.15 -10.26 7.23
CA SER A 62 -2.53 -9.92 7.58
C SER A 62 -2.52 -8.75 8.56
N GLY A 63 -3.09 -7.63 8.15
CA GLY A 63 -3.34 -6.48 9.01
C GLY A 63 -4.82 -6.38 9.38
N LYS A 64 -5.15 -5.40 10.23
CA LYS A 64 -6.54 -5.08 10.59
C LYS A 64 -7.36 -4.58 9.39
N GLU A 65 -6.70 -3.98 8.40
CA GLU A 65 -7.35 -3.20 7.35
C GLU A 65 -7.18 -3.80 5.94
N ALA A 66 -6.18 -4.68 5.77
CA ALA A 66 -5.91 -5.36 4.52
C ALA A 66 -5.18 -6.68 4.78
N LYS A 67 -5.34 -7.61 3.85
CA LYS A 67 -4.51 -8.81 3.73
C LYS A 67 -3.61 -8.69 2.50
N ILE A 68 -2.38 -9.15 2.62
CA ILE A 68 -1.40 -9.21 1.53
C ILE A 68 -1.23 -10.66 1.12
N TYR A 69 -1.39 -10.93 -0.16
CA TYR A 69 -1.14 -12.24 -0.76
C TYR A 69 0.03 -12.13 -1.73
N TRP A 70 0.84 -13.18 -1.79
CA TRP A 70 1.77 -13.36 -2.89
C TRP A 70 1.01 -13.96 -4.08
N ALA A 71 1.34 -13.50 -5.27
CA ALA A 71 0.76 -13.98 -6.52
C ALA A 71 1.82 -13.91 -7.63
N GLU A 72 1.55 -14.58 -8.74
CA GLU A 72 2.40 -14.58 -9.93
C GLU A 72 1.68 -13.91 -11.10
N ALA A 73 2.39 -13.07 -11.85
CA ALA A 73 1.93 -12.54 -13.13
C ALA A 73 2.16 -13.55 -14.27
N PRO A 74 1.54 -13.38 -15.46
CA PRO A 74 1.70 -14.31 -16.57
C PRO A 74 3.12 -14.50 -17.09
N ASP A 75 3.99 -13.50 -16.90
CA ASP A 75 5.41 -13.54 -17.26
C ASP A 75 6.29 -14.25 -16.21
N GLY A 76 5.69 -14.76 -15.13
CA GLY A 76 6.37 -15.44 -14.04
C GLY A 76 6.95 -14.50 -12.98
N SER A 77 6.75 -13.19 -13.09
CA SER A 77 7.17 -12.25 -12.04
C SER A 77 6.26 -12.33 -10.81
N ASP A 78 6.85 -12.11 -9.63
CA ASP A 78 6.11 -12.09 -8.37
C ASP A 78 5.44 -10.73 -8.14
N VAL A 79 4.16 -10.77 -7.76
CA VAL A 79 3.34 -9.59 -7.43
C VAL A 79 2.68 -9.74 -6.07
N ALA A 80 2.44 -8.62 -5.40
CA ALA A 80 1.69 -8.57 -4.15
C ALA A 80 0.25 -8.12 -4.43
N LEU A 81 -0.72 -8.82 -3.84
CA LEU A 81 -2.12 -8.44 -3.81
C LEU A 81 -2.49 -7.89 -2.44
N LYS A 82 -2.63 -6.56 -2.33
CA LYS A 82 -3.18 -5.90 -1.14
C LYS A 82 -4.69 -5.80 -1.28
N ILE A 83 -5.40 -6.63 -0.53
CA ILE A 83 -6.86 -6.69 -0.53
C ILE A 83 -7.37 -6.02 0.74
N TYR A 84 -8.04 -4.87 0.59
CA TYR A 84 -8.59 -4.15 1.72
C TYR A 84 -9.84 -4.83 2.23
N LEU A 85 -9.89 -5.02 3.54
CA LEU A 85 -11.01 -5.65 4.22
C LEU A 85 -12.14 -4.64 4.35
N VAL A 86 -13.36 -5.05 3.98
CA VAL A 86 -14.57 -4.27 4.20
C VAL A 86 -15.04 -4.50 5.64
N GLN A 87 -14.41 -3.86 6.64
CA GLN A 87 -14.78 -4.06 8.06
C GLN A 87 -14.87 -2.76 8.92
N THR A 88 -15.91 -2.76 9.77
CA THR A 88 -16.35 -1.96 10.95
C THR A 88 -16.23 -0.42 11.00
N ALA A 89 -17.03 0.19 11.88
CA ALA A 89 -17.07 1.64 12.13
C ALA A 89 -15.75 2.23 12.67
N GLU A 90 -14.85 1.41 13.22
CA GLU A 90 -13.51 1.84 13.68
C GLU A 90 -12.61 2.25 12.51
N PHE A 91 -12.72 1.57 11.36
CA PHE A 91 -12.03 1.92 10.11
C PHE A 91 -12.34 3.37 9.68
N ARG A 92 -13.60 3.83 9.86
CA ARG A 92 -13.99 5.22 9.58
C ARG A 92 -13.41 6.21 10.59
N ARG A 93 -13.31 5.85 11.88
CA ARG A 93 -12.84 6.76 12.93
C ARG A 93 -11.33 6.97 12.85
N GLY A 94 -10.55 5.89 12.75
CA GLY A 94 -9.09 5.96 12.71
C GLY A 94 -8.54 6.67 11.47
N ARG A 95 -9.27 6.61 10.35
CA ARG A 95 -8.82 7.17 9.07
C ARG A 95 -9.32 8.58 8.76
N ARG A 96 -10.23 9.13 9.58
CA ARG A 96 -10.81 10.46 9.35
C ARG A 96 -9.73 11.53 9.17
N VAL A 97 -8.68 11.49 9.99
CA VAL A 97 -7.56 12.44 9.96
C VAL A 97 -6.75 12.42 8.66
N TYR A 98 -6.79 11.32 7.89
CA TYR A 98 -6.11 11.16 6.61
C TYR A 98 -7.03 11.38 5.39
N ILE A 99 -8.32 11.63 5.65
CA ILE A 99 -9.41 11.84 4.67
C ILE A 99 -9.85 13.28 4.65
N GLU A 100 -9.94 13.87 5.83
CA GLU A 100 -10.53 15.17 6.05
C GLU A 100 -9.66 16.25 5.41
N GLY A 101 -10.15 16.83 4.32
CA GLY A 101 -9.39 17.77 3.49
C GLY A 101 -8.90 17.17 2.17
N ASP A 102 -8.99 15.85 1.97
CA ASP A 102 -8.68 15.20 0.71
C ASP A 102 -9.86 15.33 -0.28
N PRO A 103 -9.70 16.03 -1.43
CA PRO A 103 -10.77 16.22 -2.40
C PRO A 103 -11.37 14.92 -2.93
N ARG A 104 -10.59 13.83 -2.92
CA ARG A 104 -10.98 12.51 -3.44
C ARG A 104 -12.11 11.86 -2.62
N PHE A 105 -12.39 12.36 -1.41
CA PHE A 105 -13.37 11.78 -0.48
C PHE A 105 -14.57 12.70 -0.19
N LYS A 106 -14.65 13.90 -0.78
CA LYS A 106 -15.66 14.93 -0.45
C LYS A 106 -17.12 14.46 -0.58
N GLU A 107 -17.41 13.52 -1.48
CA GLU A 107 -18.78 13.12 -1.83
C GLU A 107 -19.21 11.75 -1.29
N VAL A 108 -18.34 11.00 -0.61
CA VAL A 108 -18.66 9.63 -0.17
C VAL A 108 -19.16 9.63 1.26
N ARG A 109 -20.49 9.66 1.39
CA ARG A 109 -21.19 9.50 2.68
C ARG A 109 -21.95 8.16 2.69
N GLY A 110 -21.86 7.43 3.81
CA GLY A 110 -22.70 6.26 4.10
C GLY A 110 -22.23 4.92 3.52
N ASP A 111 -21.62 4.89 2.32
CA ASP A 111 -21.19 3.64 1.67
C ASP A 111 -19.78 3.22 2.11
N MET A 112 -19.70 2.15 2.91
CA MET A 112 -18.44 1.60 3.41
C MET A 112 -17.59 0.98 2.30
N ARG A 113 -18.21 0.32 1.32
CA ARG A 113 -17.48 -0.34 0.23
C ARG A 113 -16.84 0.70 -0.67
N ARG A 114 -17.61 1.72 -1.07
CA ARG A 114 -17.08 2.83 -1.88
C ARG A 114 -15.95 3.56 -1.15
N LEU A 115 -16.02 3.69 0.18
CA LEU A 115 -14.93 4.24 0.98
C LEU A 115 -13.66 3.38 0.90
N VAL A 116 -13.78 2.06 1.04
CA VAL A 116 -12.65 1.12 0.93
C VAL A 116 -12.05 1.16 -0.47
N GLU A 117 -12.88 1.19 -1.52
CA GLU A 117 -12.41 1.34 -2.89
C GLU A 117 -11.70 2.68 -3.11
N LEU A 118 -12.20 3.78 -2.54
CA LEU A 118 -11.50 5.06 -2.59
C LEU A 118 -10.16 5.00 -1.87
N TRP A 119 -10.06 4.26 -0.76
CA TRP A 119 -8.79 4.05 -0.07
C TRP A 119 -7.77 3.33 -0.94
N CYS A 120 -8.18 2.21 -1.50
CA CYS A 120 -7.38 1.44 -2.44
C CYS A 120 -6.95 2.31 -3.63
N SER A 121 -7.84 3.16 -4.12
CA SER A 121 -7.54 4.13 -5.19
C SER A 121 -6.57 5.23 -4.74
N LYS A 122 -6.67 5.71 -3.50
CA LYS A 122 -5.73 6.67 -2.90
C LYS A 122 -4.33 6.06 -2.83
N GLU A 123 -4.19 4.86 -2.26
CA GLU A 123 -2.88 4.20 -2.14
C GLU A 123 -2.25 3.93 -3.51
N PHE A 124 -3.01 3.40 -4.48
CA PHE A 124 -2.52 3.19 -5.84
C PHE A 124 -1.95 4.49 -6.46
N ARG A 125 -2.70 5.60 -6.38
CA ARG A 125 -2.24 6.89 -6.90
C ARG A 125 -1.04 7.45 -6.15
N ASN A 126 -0.98 7.24 -4.84
CA ASN A 126 0.15 7.69 -4.03
C ASN A 126 1.41 6.89 -4.39
N LEU A 127 1.30 5.57 -4.59
CA LEU A 127 2.39 4.72 -5.09
C LEU A 127 2.87 5.17 -6.47
N VAL A 128 1.97 5.48 -7.40
CA VAL A 128 2.32 6.01 -8.73
C VAL A 128 3.14 7.29 -8.60
N ARG A 129 2.65 8.28 -7.84
CA ARG A 129 3.35 9.56 -7.61
C ARG A 129 4.73 9.36 -6.98
N ALA A 130 4.84 8.48 -5.98
CA ALA A 130 6.11 8.21 -5.30
C ALA A 130 7.11 7.50 -6.23
N TYR A 131 6.66 6.50 -6.98
CA TYR A 131 7.47 5.76 -7.95
C TYR A 131 7.99 6.69 -9.06
N GLU A 132 7.13 7.52 -9.64
CA GLU A 132 7.51 8.51 -10.67
C GLU A 132 8.45 9.59 -10.14
N ALA A 133 8.37 9.93 -8.85
CA ALA A 133 9.30 10.85 -8.20
C ALA A 133 10.70 10.26 -7.97
N GLY A 134 10.90 8.96 -8.21
CA GLY A 134 12.15 8.24 -7.99
C GLY A 134 12.31 7.70 -6.57
N VAL A 135 11.23 7.68 -5.77
CA VAL A 135 11.23 7.04 -4.45
C VAL A 135 11.13 5.53 -4.66
N ARG A 136 11.96 4.76 -3.96
CA ARG A 136 11.86 3.31 -4.00
C ARG A 136 10.64 2.84 -3.19
N VAL A 137 9.54 2.59 -3.90
CA VAL A 137 8.29 1.99 -3.41
C VAL A 137 7.94 0.78 -4.27
N PRO A 138 7.09 -0.16 -3.82
CA PRO A 138 6.59 -1.23 -4.69
C PRO A 138 6.02 -0.64 -5.97
N ARG A 139 6.52 -1.07 -7.14
CA ARG A 139 6.00 -0.60 -8.42
C ARG A 139 4.48 -0.86 -8.49
N PRO A 140 3.63 0.15 -8.65
CA PRO A 140 2.20 -0.06 -8.81
C PRO A 140 1.92 -0.71 -10.18
N ILE A 141 1.07 -1.75 -10.21
CA ILE A 141 0.77 -2.50 -11.43
C ILE A 141 -0.67 -2.26 -11.88
N ALA A 142 -1.63 -2.53 -11.00
CA ALA A 142 -3.05 -2.38 -11.32
C ALA A 142 -3.90 -2.22 -10.06
N ARG A 143 -5.17 -1.87 -10.28
CA ARG A 143 -6.19 -1.81 -9.22
C ARG A 143 -7.55 -2.24 -9.75
N ARG A 144 -8.30 -3.01 -8.97
CA ARG A 144 -9.70 -3.33 -9.27
C ARG A 144 -10.49 -3.40 -7.95
N GLY A 145 -11.55 -2.62 -7.81
CA GLY A 145 -12.34 -2.58 -6.57
C GLY A 145 -11.45 -2.29 -5.34
N ASN A 146 -11.49 -3.17 -4.35
CA ASN A 146 -10.66 -3.14 -3.14
C ASN A 146 -9.33 -3.91 -3.26
N VAL A 147 -8.91 -4.29 -4.47
CA VAL A 147 -7.68 -5.04 -4.72
C VAL A 147 -6.66 -4.13 -5.40
N LEU A 148 -5.48 -4.00 -4.77
CA LEU A 148 -4.30 -3.33 -5.29
C LEU A 148 -3.25 -4.39 -5.67
N VAL A 149 -2.76 -4.32 -6.91
CA VAL A 149 -1.66 -5.15 -7.42
C VAL A 149 -0.40 -4.29 -7.55
N MET A 150 0.69 -4.73 -6.93
CA MET A 150 1.98 -4.05 -6.95
C MET A 150 3.13 -5.06 -6.98
N GLU A 151 4.35 -4.57 -7.19
CA GLU A 151 5.58 -5.37 -7.07
C GLU A 151 5.61 -6.14 -5.74
N PHE A 152 5.97 -7.41 -5.80
CA PHE A 152 6.30 -8.17 -4.60
C PHE A 152 7.73 -7.83 -4.14
N VAL A 153 7.84 -7.18 -2.98
CA VAL A 153 9.14 -6.95 -2.35
C VAL A 153 9.53 -8.21 -1.58
N GLY A 154 10.00 -9.21 -2.33
CA GLY A 154 10.37 -10.53 -1.81
C GLY A 154 11.83 -10.63 -1.35
N ASP A 155 12.10 -11.63 -0.53
CA ASP A 155 13.42 -12.09 -0.16
C ASP A 155 14.15 -12.61 -1.43
N PRO A 156 15.36 -12.10 -1.75
CA PRO A 156 16.13 -12.57 -2.91
C PRO A 156 16.52 -14.06 -2.83
N GLU A 157 16.60 -14.64 -1.63
CA GLU A 157 17.04 -16.02 -1.41
C GLU A 157 15.88 -17.02 -1.44
N GLN A 158 14.65 -16.57 -1.18
CA GLN A 158 13.48 -17.43 -1.09
C GLN A 158 12.25 -16.82 -1.76
N ARG A 159 11.90 -17.38 -2.93
CA ARG A 159 10.71 -16.97 -3.70
C ARG A 159 9.44 -17.10 -2.84
N GLY A 160 8.56 -16.10 -2.95
CA GLY A 160 7.30 -16.06 -2.21
C GLY A 160 7.40 -15.64 -0.74
N ARG A 161 8.62 -15.50 -0.19
CA ARG A 161 8.83 -14.92 1.13
C ARG A 161 8.96 -13.40 1.01
N PRO A 162 8.23 -12.60 1.81
CA PRO A 162 8.41 -11.15 1.82
C PRO A 162 9.80 -10.79 2.38
N ALA A 163 10.40 -9.71 1.87
CA ALA A 163 11.61 -9.16 2.46
C ALA A 163 11.34 -8.67 3.90
N PRO A 164 12.31 -8.77 4.82
CA PRO A 164 12.12 -8.34 6.20
C PRO A 164 11.89 -6.83 6.30
N LEU A 165 11.23 -6.40 7.37
CA LEU A 165 11.10 -4.99 7.72
C LEU A 165 12.44 -4.45 8.25
N LEU A 166 12.65 -3.14 8.14
CA LEU A 166 13.82 -2.46 8.71
C LEU A 166 13.94 -2.71 10.22
N LYS A 167 12.79 -2.85 10.90
CA LYS A 167 12.75 -3.22 12.33
C LYS A 167 13.38 -4.59 12.64
N GLU A 168 13.38 -5.51 11.67
CA GLU A 168 13.72 -6.92 11.81
C GLU A 168 15.15 -7.23 11.34
N VAL A 169 15.89 -6.22 10.87
CA VAL A 169 17.22 -6.38 10.28
C VAL A 169 18.24 -5.57 11.06
N ASP A 170 19.39 -6.18 11.33
CA ASP A 170 20.58 -5.47 11.74
C ASP A 170 21.26 -4.89 10.50
N LEU A 171 21.41 -3.57 10.46
CA LEU A 171 22.00 -2.87 9.32
C LEU A 171 23.52 -2.86 9.42
N ASP A 172 24.19 -3.26 8.33
CA ASP A 172 25.65 -3.16 8.22
C ASP A 172 26.14 -1.69 8.25
N ASP A 173 25.40 -0.79 7.60
CA ASP A 173 25.69 0.64 7.55
C ASP A 173 24.42 1.47 7.84
N PRO A 174 24.09 1.68 9.13
CA PRO A 174 22.95 2.49 9.54
C PRO A 174 23.01 3.94 9.02
N GLY A 175 24.22 4.50 8.84
CA GLY A 175 24.40 5.88 8.37
C GLY A 175 23.99 6.04 6.91
N LYS A 176 24.43 5.13 6.04
CA LYS A 176 24.00 5.11 4.63
C LYS A 176 22.50 4.84 4.48
N ALA A 177 21.96 3.94 5.30
CA ALA A 177 20.53 3.67 5.32
C ALA A 177 19.73 4.92 5.74
N PHE A 178 20.18 5.65 6.77
CA PHE A 178 19.56 6.89 7.20
C PHE A 178 19.54 7.96 6.11
N GLU A 179 20.67 8.20 5.43
CA GLU A 179 20.73 9.16 4.33
C GLU A 179 19.84 8.76 3.14
N THR A 180 19.72 7.45 2.88
CA THR A 180 18.79 6.93 1.87
C THR A 180 17.33 7.25 2.22
N VAL A 181 16.92 7.00 3.48
CA VAL A 181 15.56 7.30 3.95
C VAL A 181 15.29 8.81 3.95
N LYS A 182 16.26 9.64 4.36
CA LYS A 182 16.15 11.11 4.24
C LYS A 182 15.95 11.55 2.79
N GLY A 183 16.70 10.97 1.86
CA GLY A 183 16.54 11.20 0.43
C GLY A 183 15.13 10.84 -0.06
N TYR A 184 14.57 9.73 0.40
CA TYR A 184 13.20 9.34 0.07
C TYR A 184 12.15 10.30 0.65
N ILE A 185 12.31 10.77 1.89
CA ILE A 185 11.44 11.79 2.49
C ILE A 185 11.49 13.08 1.66
N GLU A 186 12.69 13.50 1.24
CA GLU A 186 12.87 14.69 0.40
C GLU A 186 12.16 14.53 -0.96
N LEU A 187 12.35 13.39 -1.64
CA LEU A 187 11.72 13.12 -2.94
C LEU A 187 10.19 13.03 -2.81
N LEU A 188 9.67 12.38 -1.76
CA LEU A 188 8.23 12.34 -1.47
C LEU A 188 7.68 13.76 -1.32
N TYR A 189 8.32 14.58 -0.50
CA TYR A 189 7.83 15.92 -0.19
C TYR A 189 7.95 16.87 -1.40
N THR A 190 9.12 16.91 -2.03
CA THR A 190 9.45 17.93 -3.04
C THR A 190 8.94 17.58 -4.44
N ARG A 191 9.03 16.31 -4.85
CA ARG A 191 8.66 15.84 -6.20
C ARG A 191 7.30 15.15 -6.22
N ALA A 192 7.07 14.18 -5.34
CA ALA A 192 5.79 13.48 -5.29
C ALA A 192 4.67 14.35 -4.71
N LYS A 193 5.01 15.45 -4.01
CA LYS A 193 4.07 16.32 -3.27
C LYS A 193 3.26 15.57 -2.22
N LEU A 194 3.89 14.59 -1.56
CA LEU A 194 3.28 13.73 -0.55
C LEU A 194 4.03 13.80 0.78
N VAL A 195 3.28 13.62 1.87
CA VAL A 195 3.79 13.27 3.20
C VAL A 195 3.30 11.86 3.51
N HIS A 196 4.17 10.96 3.95
CA HIS A 196 3.82 9.56 4.20
C HIS A 196 2.74 9.42 5.28
N ALA A 197 2.79 10.27 6.30
CA ALA A 197 1.85 10.35 7.41
C ALA A 197 1.71 9.05 8.21
N ASP A 198 2.72 8.18 8.17
CA ASP A 198 2.89 7.01 9.04
C ASP A 198 4.29 6.39 8.92
N LEU A 199 5.32 7.20 8.62
CA LEU A 199 6.64 6.64 8.35
C LEU A 199 7.35 6.21 9.64
N SER A 200 7.85 4.98 9.64
CA SER A 200 8.63 4.37 10.71
C SER A 200 9.42 3.17 10.17
N GLU A 201 10.22 2.52 11.03
CA GLU A 201 10.95 1.29 10.70
C GLU A 201 10.04 0.09 10.38
N TYR A 202 8.74 0.17 10.68
CA TYR A 202 7.74 -0.84 10.35
C TYR A 202 7.21 -0.71 8.92
N ASN A 203 7.42 0.45 8.27
CA ASN A 203 6.93 0.76 6.93
C ASN A 203 8.07 0.89 5.90
N ILE A 204 9.23 0.30 6.21
CA ILE A 204 10.39 0.19 5.33
C ILE A 204 10.78 -1.28 5.26
N MET A 205 10.84 -1.86 4.06
CA MET A 205 11.37 -3.22 3.83
C MET A 205 12.83 -3.15 3.39
N VAL A 206 13.60 -4.20 3.68
CA VAL A 206 15.02 -4.32 3.30
C VAL A 206 15.19 -5.52 2.38
N ARG A 207 15.41 -5.27 1.07
CA ARG A 207 15.60 -6.30 0.06
C ARG A 207 17.02 -6.30 -0.48
N GLY A 208 17.87 -7.23 -0.02
CA GLY A 208 19.26 -7.31 -0.47
C GLY A 208 20.03 -6.00 -0.26
N GLY A 209 19.78 -5.31 0.85
CA GLY A 209 20.35 -4.00 1.17
C GLY A 209 19.63 -2.79 0.54
N GLU A 210 18.67 -3.01 -0.37
CA GLU A 210 17.80 -1.95 -0.90
C GLU A 210 16.66 -1.64 0.10
N LEU A 211 16.53 -0.36 0.49
CA LEU A 211 15.39 0.09 1.30
C LEU A 211 14.20 0.42 0.40
N VAL A 212 13.03 -0.12 0.74
CA VAL A 212 11.78 0.06 0.00
C VAL A 212 10.69 0.57 0.94
N LEU A 213 10.15 1.75 0.66
CA LEU A 213 9.03 2.33 1.41
C LEU A 213 7.71 1.66 1.03
N ILE A 214 6.93 1.25 2.03
CA ILE A 214 5.63 0.58 1.83
C ILE A 214 4.51 1.32 2.57
N ASP A 215 3.27 0.95 2.26
CA ASP A 215 2.05 1.45 2.91
C ASP A 215 1.77 2.96 2.77
N LEU A 216 1.69 3.44 1.52
CA LEU A 216 1.30 4.83 1.21
C LEU A 216 -0.21 5.08 1.28
N GLY A 217 -0.98 4.21 1.95
CA GLY A 217 -2.42 4.35 2.10
C GLY A 217 -2.81 5.56 2.93
N SER A 218 -2.04 5.85 3.98
CA SER A 218 -2.25 7.00 4.87
C SER A 218 -1.67 8.31 4.30
N ALA A 219 -0.74 8.21 3.34
CA ALA A 219 -0.04 9.38 2.78
C ALA A 219 -0.99 10.47 2.27
N VAL A 220 -0.69 11.71 2.64
CA VAL A 220 -1.49 12.90 2.34
C VAL A 220 -0.74 13.84 1.40
N ASP A 221 -1.48 14.70 0.71
CA ASP A 221 -0.88 15.76 -0.09
C ASP A 221 -0.20 16.80 0.81
N VAL A 222 0.87 17.45 0.33
CA VAL A 222 1.54 18.55 1.06
C VAL A 222 0.66 19.78 1.26
N SER A 223 -0.49 19.88 0.58
CA SER A 223 -1.51 20.90 0.85
C SER A 223 -2.48 20.53 1.98
N HIS A 224 -2.38 19.32 2.54
CA HIS A 224 -3.27 18.86 3.60
C HIS A 224 -3.09 19.72 4.86
N PRO A 225 -4.16 20.09 5.60
CA PRO A 225 -4.05 20.96 6.78
C PRO A 225 -3.07 20.45 7.85
N MET A 226 -2.99 19.13 7.99
CA MET A 226 -2.09 18.44 8.93
C MET A 226 -0.74 18.00 8.33
N ALA A 227 -0.43 18.37 7.08
CA ALA A 227 0.76 17.86 6.38
C ALA A 227 2.07 18.15 7.13
N ASP A 228 2.20 19.36 7.70
CA ASP A 228 3.40 19.77 8.43
C ASP A 228 3.59 18.96 9.73
N GLU A 229 2.49 18.67 10.45
CA GLU A 229 2.54 17.87 11.67
C GLU A 229 2.91 16.42 11.36
N PHE A 230 2.28 15.84 10.33
CA PHE A 230 2.60 14.49 9.88
C PHE A 230 4.05 14.36 9.41
N LEU A 231 4.55 15.35 8.66
CA LEU A 231 5.93 15.36 8.19
C LEU A 231 6.91 15.39 9.37
N LEU A 232 6.68 16.27 10.35
CA LEU A 232 7.54 16.36 11.52
C LEU A 232 7.52 15.08 12.35
N ARG A 233 6.36 14.43 12.47
CA ARG A 233 6.24 13.14 13.17
C ARG A 233 7.00 12.03 12.44
N ASP A 234 6.82 11.91 11.13
CA ASP A 234 7.52 10.95 10.28
C ASP A 234 9.05 11.10 10.39
N VAL A 235 9.55 12.34 10.28
CA VAL A 235 10.97 12.66 10.43
C VAL A 235 11.47 12.29 11.83
N ARG A 236 10.73 12.65 12.89
CA ARG A 236 11.11 12.29 14.27
C ARG A 236 11.18 10.78 14.49
N ASN A 237 10.24 10.02 13.94
CA ASN A 237 10.25 8.56 14.06
C ASN A 237 11.52 7.96 13.43
N VAL A 238 11.83 8.37 12.20
CA VAL A 238 13.02 7.93 11.47
C VAL A 238 14.30 8.33 12.22
N PHE A 239 14.42 9.59 12.63
CA PHE A 239 15.60 10.09 13.34
C PHE A 239 15.79 9.37 14.68
N THR A 240 14.69 9.12 15.41
CA THR A 240 14.74 8.37 16.67
C THR A 240 15.20 6.93 16.46
N TYR A 241 14.73 6.25 15.41
CA TYR A 241 15.15 4.89 15.09
C TYR A 241 16.65 4.83 14.79
N PHE A 242 17.15 5.68 13.88
CA PHE A 242 18.57 5.67 13.49
C PHE A 242 19.51 6.19 14.58
N SER A 243 19.05 7.13 15.43
CA SER A 243 19.81 7.56 16.60
C SER A 243 20.06 6.42 17.59
N LYS A 244 19.09 5.52 17.80
CA LYS A 244 19.27 4.32 18.62
C LYS A 244 20.29 3.33 18.04
N LEU A 245 20.54 3.40 16.73
CA LEU A 245 21.58 2.64 16.03
C LEU A 245 22.95 3.34 16.05
N GLY A 246 23.09 4.46 16.76
CA GLY A 246 24.35 5.19 16.90
C GLY A 246 24.65 6.19 15.78
N VAL A 247 23.69 6.46 14.89
CA VAL A 247 23.84 7.47 13.83
C VAL A 247 23.69 8.88 14.42
N ASP A 248 24.57 9.80 14.05
CA ASP A 248 24.34 11.23 14.28
C ASP A 248 23.30 11.75 13.29
N VAL A 249 22.07 11.91 13.77
CA VAL A 249 20.91 12.23 12.93
C VAL A 249 20.66 13.74 12.79
N GLY A 250 21.32 14.59 13.59
CA GLY A 250 21.04 16.03 13.64
C GLY A 250 19.65 16.39 14.19
N ASP A 251 19.15 17.60 13.92
CA ASP A 251 17.83 18.07 14.38
C ASP A 251 16.71 17.79 13.36
N PRO A 252 15.69 16.98 13.71
CA PRO A 252 14.47 16.81 12.93
C PRO A 252 13.81 18.11 12.44
N GLN A 253 13.80 19.16 13.27
CA GLN A 253 13.14 20.42 12.94
C GLN A 253 13.89 21.18 11.84
N GLU A 254 15.22 21.23 11.93
CA GLU A 254 16.08 21.85 10.92
C GLU A 254 15.94 21.14 9.57
N PHE A 255 15.89 19.79 9.58
CA PHE A 255 15.63 19.02 8.36
C PHE A 255 14.27 19.36 7.74
N VAL A 256 13.19 19.41 8.54
CA VAL A 256 11.86 19.79 8.06
C VAL A 256 11.85 21.22 7.49
N GLN A 257 12.49 22.18 8.16
CA GLN A 257 12.61 23.56 7.65
C GLN A 257 13.33 23.61 6.31
N THR A 258 14.40 22.81 6.16
CA THR A 258 15.14 22.66 4.90
C THR A 258 14.26 22.06 3.79
N LEU A 259 13.43 21.07 4.09
CA LEU A 259 12.49 20.52 3.10
C LEU A 259 11.46 21.56 2.65
N LYS A 260 10.93 22.33 3.60
CA LYS A 260 9.92 23.38 3.32
C LYS A 260 10.49 24.50 2.46
N SER A 261 11.75 24.88 2.65
CA SER A 261 12.41 25.92 1.82
C SER A 261 12.65 25.47 0.37
N LYS A 262 12.79 24.16 0.13
CA LYS A 262 12.94 23.57 -1.20
C LYS A 262 11.62 23.44 -1.98
N ARG A 263 10.46 23.74 -1.38
CA ARG A 263 9.17 23.65 -2.10
C ARG A 263 9.14 24.71 -3.21
N PRO A 264 9.06 24.34 -4.50
CA PRO A 264 8.86 25.33 -5.55
C PRO A 264 7.57 26.10 -5.25
N ARG A 265 7.65 27.43 -5.27
CA ARG A 265 6.47 28.29 -5.17
C ARG A 265 5.54 27.90 -6.32
N GLU A 266 4.30 27.53 -5.99
CA GLU A 266 3.29 27.29 -7.01
C GLU A 266 3.15 28.58 -7.83
N ALA A 267 3.33 28.48 -9.15
CA ALA A 267 3.05 29.59 -10.06
C ALA A 267 1.58 29.94 -9.88
N SER A 268 1.32 31.17 -9.45
CA SER A 268 -0.02 31.69 -9.18
C SER A 268 -0.84 31.81 -10.46
#